data_AF-A0A7W6L0J2-F1
#
_entry.id   AF-A0A7W6L0J2-F1
#
_cell.length_a   1.000
_cell.length_b   1.000
_cell.length_c   1.000
_cell.angle_alpha   90.00
_cell.angle_beta   90.00
_cell.angle_gamma   90.00
#
_symmetry.space_group_name_H-M   'P 1'
#
loop_
_entity.id
_entity.type
_entity.pdbx_description
1 polymer ?
#
loop_
_entity_poly.entity_id
_entity_poly.type
_entity_poly.pdbx_seq_one_letter_code
_entity_poly.pdbx_strand_id
1 'polypeptide(L)'
;MSRLLSWCLSSLLVMACLVSIGCVAAPPTEAATPPPATGSATGKPITITTTCRTDADCTVKNVGNCCGAFPACVNVDSATDPKGVMAQCQASGMMSVCGFREISACQCVAGQCAAKDAQADTLRPAPPSTEMVH
;
A
#
# COMPACT_ATOMS: atom_id res chain seq x y z
N MET A 1 -2.83 -63.57 15.49
CA MET A 1 -3.61 -62.80 16.48
C MET A 1 -3.02 -61.41 16.77
N SER A 2 -1.69 -61.20 16.77
CA SER A 2 -1.09 -59.86 17.03
C SER A 2 -1.28 -58.79 15.93
N ARG A 3 -1.49 -59.18 14.65
CA ARG A 3 -1.70 -58.20 13.56
C ARG A 3 -3.08 -57.54 13.57
N LEU A 4 -4.10 -58.24 14.09
CA LEU A 4 -5.46 -57.71 14.26
C LEU A 4 -5.52 -56.74 15.46
N LEU A 5 -4.81 -57.06 16.56
CA LEU A 5 -4.70 -56.18 17.72
C LEU A 5 -3.98 -54.87 17.37
N SER A 6 -2.89 -54.95 16.60
CA SER A 6 -2.11 -53.79 16.14
C SER A 6 -2.90 -52.87 15.20
N TRP A 7 -3.81 -53.44 14.40
CA TRP A 7 -4.64 -52.66 13.50
C TRP A 7 -5.78 -51.95 14.25
N CYS A 8 -6.40 -52.61 15.23
CA CYS A 8 -7.39 -51.99 16.12
C CYS A 8 -6.80 -50.85 16.96
N LEU A 9 -5.60 -51.02 17.52
CA LEU A 9 -4.91 -49.98 18.29
C LEU A 9 -4.56 -48.74 17.45
N SER A 10 -4.19 -48.93 16.18
CA SER A 10 -3.90 -47.81 15.26
C SER A 10 -5.16 -47.03 14.88
N SER A 11 -6.29 -47.72 14.66
CA SER A 11 -7.56 -47.07 14.31
C SER A 11 -8.16 -46.26 15.46
N LEU A 12 -8.01 -46.72 16.70
CA LEU A 12 -8.44 -45.96 17.89
C LEU A 12 -7.62 -44.68 18.10
N LEU A 13 -6.33 -44.68 17.76
CA LEU A 13 -5.44 -43.53 17.92
C LEU A 13 -5.69 -42.43 16.87
N VAL A 14 -6.11 -42.80 15.65
CA VAL A 14 -6.49 -41.85 14.59
C VAL A 14 -7.84 -41.18 14.88
N MET A 15 -8.83 -41.91 15.44
CA MET A 15 -10.13 -41.33 15.81
C MET A 15 -10.02 -40.32 16.97
N ALA A 16 -9.07 -40.49 17.89
CA ALA A 16 -8.85 -39.55 18.98
C ALA A 16 -8.23 -38.21 18.52
N CYS A 17 -7.47 -38.18 17.41
CA CYS A 17 -6.88 -36.94 16.89
C CYS A 17 -7.90 -36.04 16.17
N LEU A 18 -9.01 -36.60 15.65
CA LEU A 18 -10.02 -35.83 14.90
C LEU A 18 -10.98 -35.01 15.79
N VAL A 19 -10.91 -35.16 17.12
CA VAL A 19 -11.73 -34.43 18.11
C VAL A 19 -11.01 -33.22 18.72
N SER A 20 -10.10 -32.59 17.98
CA SER A 20 -9.41 -31.37 18.44
C SER A 20 -9.37 -30.22 17.44
N ILE A 21 -10.17 -30.27 16.37
CA ILE A 21 -10.40 -29.12 15.49
C ILE A 21 -11.38 -28.18 16.20
N GLY A 22 -10.85 -27.36 17.10
CA GLY A 22 -11.57 -26.27 17.75
C GLY A 22 -12.01 -25.24 16.71
N CYS A 23 -13.32 -24.96 16.69
CA CYS A 23 -13.87 -23.83 15.98
C CYS A 23 -13.42 -22.54 16.67
N VAL A 24 -12.32 -21.93 16.22
CA VAL A 24 -12.06 -20.51 16.49
C VAL A 24 -13.02 -19.71 15.63
N ALA A 25 -14.14 -19.31 16.25
CA ALA A 25 -14.97 -18.24 15.72
C ALA A 25 -14.17 -16.93 15.84
N ALA A 26 -13.61 -16.47 14.72
CA ALA A 26 -13.08 -15.12 14.63
C ALA A 26 -14.23 -14.14 14.89
N PRO A 27 -14.05 -13.11 15.76
CA PRO A 27 -15.02 -12.03 15.80
C PRO A 27 -15.08 -11.37 14.41
N PRO A 28 -16.25 -10.89 13.96
CA PRO A 28 -16.28 -10.04 12.78
C PRO A 28 -15.47 -8.79 13.11
N THR A 29 -14.25 -8.72 12.59
CA THR A 29 -13.52 -7.47 12.48
C THR A 29 -14.37 -6.59 11.58
N GLU A 30 -15.09 -5.71 12.25
CA GLU A 30 -15.72 -4.52 11.71
C GLU A 30 -14.77 -3.94 10.66
N ALA A 31 -15.13 -4.11 9.39
CA ALA A 31 -14.48 -3.42 8.30
C ALA A 31 -14.70 -1.94 8.57
N ALA A 32 -13.71 -1.31 9.23
CA ALA A 32 -13.63 0.12 9.37
C ALA A 32 -13.70 0.68 7.96
N THR A 33 -14.90 1.12 7.60
CA THR A 33 -15.14 1.87 6.37
C THR A 33 -14.23 3.07 6.47
N PRO A 34 -13.23 3.24 5.58
CA PRO A 34 -12.42 4.44 5.60
C PRO A 34 -13.38 5.63 5.49
N PRO A 35 -13.20 6.68 6.32
CA PRO A 35 -14.09 7.82 6.29
C PRO A 35 -14.22 8.33 4.85
N PRO A 36 -15.43 8.72 4.40
CA PRO A 36 -15.60 9.27 3.08
C PRO A 36 -14.61 10.41 2.91
N ALA A 37 -13.80 10.34 1.85
CA ALA A 37 -12.90 11.42 1.47
C ALA A 37 -13.77 12.64 1.15
N THR A 38 -13.94 13.52 2.15
CA THR A 38 -14.62 14.80 2.02
C THR A 38 -13.75 15.70 1.14
N GLY A 39 -13.83 15.50 -0.18
CA GLY A 39 -13.28 16.42 -1.16
C GLY A 39 -13.97 17.77 -0.99
N SER A 40 -13.25 18.75 -0.44
CA SER A 40 -13.73 20.13 -0.36
C SER A 40 -13.82 20.69 -1.77
N ALA A 41 -15.04 20.76 -2.32
CA ALA A 41 -15.35 21.48 -3.56
C ALA A 41 -15.34 23.00 -3.38
N THR A 42 -14.45 23.51 -2.52
CA THR A 42 -14.21 24.94 -2.32
C THR A 42 -12.86 25.21 -2.95
N GLY A 43 -12.78 26.07 -3.96
CA GLY A 43 -11.58 26.38 -4.76
C GLY A 43 -10.39 27.00 -4.01
N LYS A 44 -10.23 26.71 -2.73
CA LYS A 44 -9.04 27.02 -1.94
C LYS A 44 -7.99 25.94 -2.23
N PRO A 45 -6.75 26.31 -2.57
CA PRO A 45 -5.70 25.34 -2.83
C PRO A 45 -5.46 24.48 -1.58
N ILE A 46 -5.60 23.16 -1.74
CA ILE A 46 -5.24 22.18 -0.73
C ILE A 46 -3.72 22.13 -0.65
N THR A 47 -3.19 22.32 0.55
CA THR A 47 -1.75 22.17 0.80
C THR A 47 -1.48 20.74 1.20
N ILE A 48 -0.59 20.08 0.45
CA ILE A 48 -0.11 18.75 0.79
C ILE A 48 0.97 18.91 1.87
N THR A 49 0.76 18.27 3.01
CA THR A 49 1.71 18.25 4.12
C THR A 49 2.55 16.99 4.05
N THR A 50 3.86 17.14 3.96
CA THR A 50 4.82 16.03 3.95
C THR A 50 5.65 15.96 5.23
N THR A 51 5.48 16.88 6.18
CA THR A 51 6.27 16.89 7.41
C THR A 51 5.92 15.70 8.31
N CYS A 52 6.93 15.13 8.96
CA CYS A 52 6.77 13.99 9.87
C CYS A 52 7.78 14.04 11.02
N ARG A 53 7.48 13.30 12.08
CA ARG A 53 8.41 13.02 13.18
C ARG A 53 8.89 11.57 13.15
N THR A 54 8.02 10.66 12.73
CA THR A 54 8.27 9.22 12.67
C THR A 54 7.70 8.62 11.39
N ASP A 55 8.12 7.41 11.04
CA ASP A 55 7.57 6.67 9.90
C ASP A 55 6.04 6.47 9.99
N ALA A 56 5.49 6.38 11.20
CA ALA A 56 4.06 6.20 11.43
C ALA A 56 3.23 7.43 11.05
N ASP A 57 3.87 8.60 10.93
CA ASP A 57 3.19 9.82 10.48
C ASP A 57 3.04 9.86 8.95
N CYS A 58 3.64 8.91 8.23
CA CYS A 58 3.67 8.89 6.77
C CYS A 58 2.80 7.77 6.20
N THR A 59 2.01 8.10 5.18
CA THR A 59 1.18 7.14 4.47
C THR A 59 1.11 7.45 2.99
N VAL A 60 0.83 6.42 2.19
CA VAL A 60 0.61 6.59 0.75
C VAL A 60 -0.82 7.12 0.55
N LYS A 61 -0.94 8.32 -0.02
CA LYS A 61 -2.23 8.87 -0.48
C LYS A 61 -2.18 9.20 -1.95
N ASN A 62 -3.34 9.15 -2.59
CA ASN A 62 -3.49 9.70 -3.93
C ASN A 62 -3.63 11.23 -3.84
N VAL A 63 -2.58 11.95 -4.24
CA VAL A 63 -2.62 13.43 -4.29
C VAL A 63 -3.17 13.95 -5.62
N GLY A 64 -3.21 13.10 -6.65
CA GLY A 64 -3.64 13.43 -8.00
C GLY A 64 -2.61 14.26 -8.79
N ASN A 65 -2.65 14.13 -10.11
CA ASN A 65 -1.96 15.01 -11.05
C ASN A 65 -2.78 15.11 -12.35
N CYS A 66 -2.31 15.89 -13.34
CA CYS A 66 -3.01 16.02 -14.63
C CYS A 66 -3.01 14.74 -15.49
N CYS A 67 -2.40 13.65 -15.02
CA CYS A 67 -2.43 12.35 -15.68
C CYS A 67 -3.31 11.32 -14.96
N GLY A 68 -3.95 11.68 -13.85
CA GLY A 68 -4.82 10.80 -13.08
C GLY A 68 -4.34 10.55 -11.66
N ALA A 69 -4.39 9.27 -11.25
CA ALA A 69 -3.96 8.86 -9.93
C ALA A 69 -2.45 9.05 -9.77
N PHE A 70 -2.06 9.67 -8.65
CA PHE A 70 -0.67 9.90 -8.32
C PHE A 70 -0.46 9.56 -6.83
N PRO A 71 -0.07 8.31 -6.52
CA PRO A 71 0.26 7.91 -5.16
C PRO A 71 1.55 8.60 -4.72
N ALA A 72 1.52 9.19 -3.52
CA ALA A 72 2.67 9.86 -2.91
C ALA A 72 2.69 9.64 -1.39
N CYS A 73 3.88 9.67 -0.81
CA CYS A 73 4.06 9.66 0.64
C CYS A 73 3.79 11.04 1.21
N VAL A 74 2.78 11.13 2.06
CA VAL A 74 2.37 12.38 2.72
C VAL A 74 2.06 12.09 4.18
N ASN A 75 1.90 13.14 4.97
CA ASN A 75 1.49 12.99 6.34
C ASN A 75 0.08 12.34 6.43
N VAL A 76 -0.14 11.47 7.42
CA VAL A 76 -1.42 10.82 7.70
C VAL A 76 -2.58 11.80 7.90
N ASP A 77 -2.31 13.02 8.34
CA ASP A 77 -3.28 14.09 8.54
C ASP A 77 -3.35 15.06 7.33
N SER A 78 -2.49 14.89 6.32
CA SER A 78 -2.51 15.71 5.12
C SER A 78 -3.83 15.53 4.36
N ALA A 79 -4.50 16.62 4.05
CA ALA A 79 -5.58 16.63 3.08
C ALA A 79 -5.05 16.34 1.66
N THR A 80 -5.91 15.79 0.80
CA THR A 80 -5.65 15.53 -0.61
C THR A 80 -6.93 15.76 -1.41
N ASP A 81 -6.83 16.27 -2.63
CA ASP A 81 -7.99 16.44 -3.52
C ASP A 81 -7.66 16.03 -4.96
N PRO A 82 -7.50 14.73 -5.24
CA PRO A 82 -7.19 14.26 -6.59
C PRO A 82 -8.29 14.59 -7.60
N LYS A 83 -9.54 14.75 -7.15
CA LYS A 83 -10.67 15.13 -8.02
C LYS A 83 -10.62 16.60 -8.41
N GLY A 84 -10.34 17.49 -7.46
CA GLY A 84 -10.15 18.91 -7.75
C GLY A 84 -8.96 19.16 -8.66
N VAL A 85 -7.84 18.45 -8.44
CA VAL A 85 -6.69 18.48 -9.36
C VAL A 85 -7.10 18.05 -10.76
N MET A 86 -7.80 16.92 -10.90
CA MET A 86 -8.28 16.43 -12.19
C MET A 86 -9.22 17.42 -12.89
N ALA A 87 -10.17 18.00 -12.16
CA ALA A 87 -11.09 19.01 -12.69
C ALA A 87 -10.35 20.27 -13.18
N GLN A 88 -9.33 20.72 -12.43
CA GLN A 88 -8.51 21.85 -12.84
C GLN A 88 -7.70 21.54 -14.11
N CYS A 89 -7.10 20.36 -14.21
CA CYS A 89 -6.36 19.93 -15.40
C CYS A 89 -7.26 19.79 -16.63
N GLN A 90 -8.51 19.34 -16.46
CA GLN A 90 -9.51 19.33 -17.53
C GLN A 90 -9.86 20.76 -17.97
N ALA A 91 -10.10 21.66 -17.03
CA ALA A 91 -10.42 23.05 -17.33
C ALA A 91 -9.27 23.80 -18.03
N SER A 92 -8.01 23.46 -17.72
CA SER A 92 -6.83 24.07 -18.33
C SER A 92 -6.33 23.36 -19.60
N GLY A 93 -6.96 22.26 -20.02
CA GLY A 93 -6.51 21.46 -21.17
C GLY A 93 -5.16 20.77 -20.97
N MET A 94 -4.72 20.59 -19.72
CA MET A 94 -3.42 19.99 -19.36
C MET A 94 -3.50 18.47 -19.14
N MET A 95 -4.66 17.87 -19.40
CA MET A 95 -4.85 16.42 -19.24
C MET A 95 -3.89 15.64 -20.14
N SER A 96 -3.24 14.63 -19.57
CA SER A 96 -2.37 13.69 -20.28
C SER A 96 -2.55 12.28 -19.74
N VAL A 97 -1.76 11.33 -20.24
CA VAL A 97 -1.69 9.96 -19.72
C VAL A 97 -0.26 9.67 -19.33
N CYS A 98 -0.05 9.31 -18.07
CA CYS A 98 1.26 9.05 -17.49
C CYS A 98 1.17 7.76 -16.67
N GLY A 99 2.29 7.05 -16.56
CA GLY A 99 2.43 6.02 -15.56
C GLY A 99 2.64 6.62 -14.18
N PHE A 100 2.43 5.82 -13.15
CA PHE A 100 2.91 6.10 -11.80
C PHE A 100 3.81 4.96 -11.34
N ARG A 101 4.76 5.30 -10.46
CA ARG A 101 5.55 4.32 -9.74
C ARG A 101 4.75 3.78 -8.57
N GLU A 102 4.78 2.47 -8.38
CA GLU A 102 4.20 1.83 -7.20
C GLU A 102 5.03 2.20 -5.97
N ILE A 103 4.36 2.58 -4.88
CA ILE A 103 4.98 2.90 -3.59
C ILE A 103 4.41 1.89 -2.58
N SER A 104 5.26 0.97 -2.12
CA SER A 104 4.86 -0.07 -1.17
C SER A 104 4.91 0.38 0.28
N ALA A 105 5.73 1.38 0.61
CA ALA A 105 5.86 1.91 1.96
C ALA A 105 6.39 3.36 1.97
N CYS A 106 6.13 4.07 3.07
CA CYS A 106 6.66 5.40 3.34
C CYS A 106 7.55 5.41 4.60
N GLN A 107 8.50 6.32 4.65
CA GLN A 107 9.37 6.59 5.81
C GLN A 107 9.53 8.09 6.04
N CYS A 108 9.86 8.45 7.28
CA CYS A 108 10.22 9.80 7.64
C CYS A 108 11.74 10.02 7.50
N VAL A 109 12.15 10.81 6.52
CA VAL A 109 13.55 11.13 6.24
C VAL A 109 13.75 12.62 6.40
N ALA A 110 14.63 13.03 7.33
CA ALA A 110 14.91 14.44 7.59
C ALA A 110 13.64 15.28 7.87
N GLY A 111 12.67 14.69 8.59
CA GLY A 111 11.40 15.34 8.89
C GLY A 111 10.43 15.43 7.72
N GLN A 112 10.66 14.71 6.63
CA GLN A 112 9.81 14.65 5.44
C GLN A 112 9.41 13.22 5.08
N CYS A 113 8.15 13.01 4.75
CA CYS A 113 7.64 11.75 4.24
C CYS A 113 8.20 11.49 2.85
N ALA A 114 8.89 10.37 2.70
CA ALA A 114 9.47 9.89 1.45
C ALA A 114 9.06 8.43 1.22
N ALA A 115 9.06 8.00 -0.04
CA ALA A 115 8.91 6.59 -0.37
C ALA A 115 10.09 5.79 0.21
N LYS A 116 9.82 4.61 0.77
CA LYS A 116 10.87 3.63 0.97
C LYS A 116 11.21 3.08 -0.41
N ASP A 117 12.48 3.14 -0.82
CA ASP A 117 12.89 2.59 -2.10
C ASP A 117 12.52 1.10 -2.15
N ALA A 118 11.68 0.73 -3.10
CA ALA A 118 11.52 -0.67 -3.47
C ALA A 118 12.84 -1.10 -4.10
N GLN A 119 13.48 -2.15 -3.57
CA GLN A 119 14.79 -2.66 -4.02
C GLN A 119 14.85 -3.14 -5.49
N ALA A 120 13.83 -2.83 -6.30
CA ALA A 120 13.76 -3.17 -7.71
C ALA A 120 14.77 -2.35 -8.57
N ASP A 121 15.05 -1.09 -8.23
CA ASP A 121 16.01 -0.27 -9.01
C ASP A 121 17.48 -0.58 -8.67
N THR A 122 17.78 -1.15 -7.51
CA THR A 122 19.12 -1.67 -7.17
C THR A 122 19.48 -2.97 -7.87
N LEU A 123 18.50 -3.68 -8.44
CA LEU A 123 18.71 -4.89 -9.23
C LEU A 123 18.91 -4.61 -10.72
N ARG A 124 18.73 -3.36 -11.16
CA ARG A 124 18.99 -2.95 -12.54
C ARG A 124 20.49 -2.62 -12.67
N PRO A 125 21.28 -3.40 -13.42
CA PRO A 125 22.67 -3.05 -13.66
C PRO A 125 22.74 -1.68 -14.33
N ALA A 126 23.68 -0.83 -13.88
CA ALA A 126 23.95 0.45 -14.53
C ALA A 126 24.26 0.22 -16.02
N PRO A 127 23.73 1.04 -16.95
CA PRO A 127 24.11 0.92 -18.35
C PRO A 127 25.63 1.12 -18.47
N PRO A 128 26.35 0.31 -19.27
CA PRO A 128 27.77 0.50 -19.46
C PRO A 128 28.01 1.91 -20.02
N SER A 129 28.88 2.66 -19.36
CA SER A 129 29.38 3.94 -19.85
C SER A 129 29.87 3.74 -21.26
N THR A 130 29.21 4.36 -22.23
CA THR A 130 29.57 4.30 -23.64
C THR A 130 30.92 4.98 -23.79
N GLU A 131 31.97 4.16 -23.78
CA GLU A 131 33.31 4.55 -24.18
C GLU A 131 33.20 5.16 -25.58
N MET A 132 33.63 6.41 -25.67
CA MET A 132 33.64 7.20 -26.90
C MET A 132 34.48 6.49 -27.95
N VAL A 133 33.83 5.86 -28.92
CA VAL A 133 34.50 5.41 -30.16
C VAL A 133 34.80 6.68 -30.98
N HIS A 134 36.06 7.12 -30.91
CA HIS A 134 36.66 8.01 -31.92
C HIS A 134 37.18 7.17 -33.09
#